data_AF-A0A0H3B0F2-F1
#
_entry.id   AF-A0A0H3B0F2-F1
#
_cell.length_a   1.000
_cell.length_b   1.000
_cell.length_c   1.000
_cell.angle_alpha   90.00
_cell.angle_beta   90.00
_cell.angle_gamma   90.00
#
_symmetry.space_group_name_H-M   'P 1'
#
loop_
_entity.id
_entity.type
_entity.pdbx_description
1 polymer ?
#
loop_
_entity_poly.entity_id
_entity_poly.type
_entity_poly.pdbx_seq_one_letter_code
_entity_poly.pdbx_strand_id
1 'polypeptide(L)'
;MSGSKVKEFTFEAEGKEELKERLRELVGTRSVRAAARDWGLSFSTLNNYLTKSTEPAFTAMQKIAHKERVSLDWLAYGSASTTTKTTNHDLGEAAKEHKAKGKLTSAWLAVLDSLDENEAQALLRVIHKKGVDGIVQVAAANSLDIGLLQLPTEEKERLMALHEAKKGASESCVENNSVDESQKKAG
;
A
#
# COMPACT_ATOMS: atom_id res chain seq x y z
N MET A 1 57.10 23.85 2.26
CA MET A 1 56.48 24.31 0.98
C MET A 1 57.00 23.35 -0.08
N SER A 2 56.25 22.52 -0.80
CA SER A 2 54.83 22.48 -1.21
C SER A 2 54.16 21.21 -0.67
N GLY A 3 52.85 21.14 -0.41
CA GLY A 3 51.74 21.86 -1.05
C GLY A 3 50.91 20.87 -1.86
N SER A 4 50.08 20.12 -1.15
CA SER A 4 48.97 19.22 -1.51
C SER A 4 48.47 19.20 -2.98
N LYS A 5 48.20 17.99 -3.47
CA LYS A 5 46.90 17.68 -4.08
C LYS A 5 46.60 16.17 -3.97
N VAL A 6 45.90 15.85 -2.89
CA VAL A 6 45.11 14.63 -2.73
C VAL A 6 44.19 14.54 -3.95
N LYS A 7 44.26 13.44 -4.70
CA LYS A 7 43.28 13.16 -5.75
C LYS A 7 41.97 12.89 -5.04
N GLU A 8 41.09 13.89 -5.11
CA GLU A 8 39.69 13.86 -4.74
C GLU A 8 39.08 12.54 -5.22
N PHE A 9 38.52 11.78 -4.29
CA PHE A 9 37.61 10.68 -4.58
C PHE A 9 36.36 11.30 -5.22
N THR A 10 36.36 11.39 -6.55
CA THR A 10 35.14 11.68 -7.30
C THR A 10 34.32 10.39 -7.29
N PHE A 11 33.22 10.38 -6.55
CA PHE A 11 32.15 9.39 -6.76
C PHE A 11 31.55 9.67 -8.14
N GLU A 12 32.22 9.22 -9.20
CA GLU A 12 31.73 9.33 -10.57
C GLU A 12 30.58 8.35 -10.76
N ALA A 13 29.38 8.87 -10.54
CA ALA A 13 28.31 8.78 -11.52
C ALA A 13 28.06 7.39 -12.15
N GLU A 14 27.95 6.36 -11.31
CA GLU A 14 27.65 4.98 -11.73
C GLU A 14 26.37 4.92 -12.61
N GLY A 15 25.39 5.81 -12.39
CA GLY A 15 24.18 5.90 -13.23
C GLY A 15 24.31 6.63 -14.58
N LYS A 16 25.37 7.42 -14.83
CA LYS A 16 25.51 8.22 -16.07
C LYS A 16 26.13 7.42 -17.21
N GLU A 17 27.08 6.55 -16.91
CA GLU A 17 27.65 5.63 -17.91
C GLU A 17 26.58 4.62 -18.36
N GLU A 18 25.74 4.15 -17.43
CA GLU A 18 24.63 3.22 -17.70
C GLU A 18 23.60 3.76 -18.70
N LEU A 19 23.24 5.06 -18.66
CA LEU A 19 22.24 5.62 -19.58
C LEU A 19 22.74 5.61 -21.03
N LYS A 20 24.00 5.99 -21.23
CA LYS A 20 24.62 6.02 -22.56
C LYS A 20 24.71 4.60 -23.13
N GLU A 21 25.05 3.61 -22.31
CA GLU A 21 25.08 2.20 -22.72
C GLU A 21 23.69 1.70 -23.12
N ARG A 22 22.65 1.99 -22.34
CA ARG A 22 21.26 1.65 -22.67
C ARG A 22 20.77 2.33 -23.94
N LEU A 23 21.14 3.60 -24.16
CA LEU A 23 20.86 4.28 -25.42
C LEU A 23 21.55 3.60 -26.61
N ARG A 24 22.78 3.09 -26.44
CA ARG A 24 23.46 2.31 -27.48
C ARG A 24 22.79 0.96 -27.73
N GLU A 25 22.32 0.31 -26.67
CA GLU A 25 21.55 -0.93 -26.76
C GLU A 25 20.26 -0.72 -27.57
N LEU A 26 19.52 0.35 -27.29
CA LEU A 26 18.32 0.73 -28.05
C LEU A 26 18.62 1.15 -29.49
N VAL A 27 19.80 1.71 -29.78
CA VAL A 27 20.22 1.95 -31.16
C VAL A 27 20.49 0.62 -31.87
N GLY A 28 21.10 -0.36 -31.20
CA GLY A 28 21.27 -1.72 -31.71
C GLY A 28 21.98 -1.76 -33.07
N THR A 29 21.32 -2.31 -34.08
CA THR A 29 21.88 -2.54 -35.42
C THR A 29 21.67 -1.39 -36.40
N ARG A 30 20.83 -0.40 -36.08
CA ARG A 30 20.59 0.75 -36.97
C ARG A 30 21.67 1.80 -36.80
N SER A 31 21.86 2.61 -37.85
CA SER A 31 22.73 3.78 -37.75
C SER A 31 22.15 4.81 -36.77
N VAL A 32 23.03 5.55 -36.09
CA VAL A 32 22.63 6.66 -35.18
C VAL A 32 21.74 7.69 -35.90
N ARG A 33 21.95 7.92 -37.21
CA ARG A 33 21.09 8.81 -38.01
C ARG A 33 19.68 8.26 -38.20
N ALA A 34 19.55 6.95 -38.42
CA ALA A 34 18.25 6.30 -38.51
C ALA A 34 17.52 6.36 -37.15
N ALA A 35 18.21 6.02 -36.06
CA ALA A 35 17.66 6.11 -34.70
C ALA A 35 17.17 7.52 -34.35
N ALA A 36 17.98 8.55 -34.64
CA ALA A 36 17.59 9.93 -34.40
C ALA A 36 16.30 10.31 -35.14
N ARG A 37 16.17 9.89 -36.40
CA ARG A 37 14.96 10.13 -37.20
C ARG A 37 13.74 9.40 -36.63
N ASP A 38 13.90 8.14 -36.23
CA ASP A 38 12.81 7.33 -35.67
C ASP A 38 12.29 7.90 -34.34
N TRP A 39 13.20 8.41 -33.52
CA TRP A 39 12.93 9.04 -32.22
C TRP A 39 12.45 10.49 -32.33
N GLY A 40 12.48 11.09 -33.51
CA GLY A 40 12.13 12.50 -33.70
C GLY A 40 13.09 13.46 -32.99
N LEU A 41 14.38 13.13 -33.01
CA LEU A 41 15.50 13.91 -32.47
C LEU A 41 16.45 14.33 -33.59
N SER A 42 17.20 15.42 -33.41
CA SER A 42 18.26 15.78 -34.35
C SER A 42 19.45 14.82 -34.20
N PHE A 43 20.17 14.56 -35.30
CA PHE A 43 21.39 13.75 -35.25
C PHE A 43 22.41 14.31 -34.24
N SER A 44 22.57 15.63 -34.18
CA SER A 44 23.48 16.26 -33.21
C SER A 44 23.01 16.03 -31.77
N THR A 45 21.71 16.07 -31.51
CA THR A 45 21.13 15.85 -30.17
C THR A 45 21.42 14.42 -29.71
N LEU A 46 21.11 13.42 -30.54
CA LEU A 46 21.39 12.03 -30.18
C LEU A 46 22.89 11.76 -30.07
N ASN A 47 23.71 12.29 -30.99
CA ASN A 47 25.15 12.14 -30.92
C ASN A 47 25.73 12.77 -29.65
N ASN A 48 25.19 13.90 -29.19
CA ASN A 48 25.59 14.49 -27.91
C ASN A 48 25.29 13.54 -26.75
N TYR A 49 24.12 12.89 -26.69
CA TYR A 49 23.80 11.93 -25.63
C TYR A 49 24.67 10.67 -25.66
N LEU A 50 25.14 10.25 -26.85
CA LEU A 50 25.97 9.05 -27.02
C LEU A 50 27.47 9.29 -26.86
N THR A 51 27.94 10.53 -26.98
CA THR A 51 29.37 10.88 -26.96
C THR A 51 29.75 11.73 -25.75
N LYS A 52 28.89 12.66 -25.36
CA LYS A 52 29.09 13.53 -24.20
C LYS A 52 28.28 12.97 -23.02
N SER A 53 28.74 13.21 -21.80
CA SER A 53 28.00 12.93 -20.56
C SER A 53 26.87 13.95 -20.34
N THR A 54 26.15 14.31 -21.40
CA THR A 54 25.01 15.25 -21.36
C THR A 54 23.73 14.49 -21.11
N GLU A 55 23.02 14.85 -20.04
CA GLU A 55 21.74 14.25 -19.71
C GLU A 55 20.66 14.65 -20.72
N PRO A 56 19.90 13.69 -21.28
CA PRO A 56 18.77 14.00 -22.14
C PRO A 56 17.66 14.68 -21.35
N ALA A 57 16.99 15.65 -21.98
CA ALA A 57 15.79 16.23 -21.40
C ALA A 57 14.70 15.16 -21.24
N PHE A 58 13.83 15.30 -20.24
CA PHE A 58 12.73 14.38 -19.99
C PHE A 58 11.87 14.12 -21.25
N THR A 59 11.64 15.16 -22.06
CA THR A 59 10.90 15.05 -23.33
C THR A 59 11.60 14.17 -24.37
N ALA A 60 12.94 14.14 -24.39
CA ALA A 60 13.69 13.23 -25.25
C ALA A 60 13.61 11.79 -24.73
N MET A 61 13.69 11.58 -23.41
CA MET A 61 13.52 10.27 -22.80
C MET A 61 12.13 9.69 -23.08
N GLN A 62 11.07 10.50 -22.99
CA GLN A 62 9.70 10.09 -23.33
C GLN A 62 9.56 9.64 -24.78
N LYS A 63 10.14 10.40 -25.72
CA LYS A 63 10.10 10.05 -27.16
C LYS A 63 10.79 8.72 -27.43
N ILE A 64 11.96 8.52 -26.84
CA ILE A 64 12.75 7.28 -26.98
C ILE A 64 11.97 6.10 -26.37
N ALA A 65 11.51 6.25 -25.13
CA ALA A 65 10.74 5.23 -24.41
C ALA A 65 9.48 4.81 -25.17
N HIS A 66 8.70 5.78 -25.68
CA HIS A 66 7.49 5.50 -26.45
C HIS A 66 7.78 4.80 -27.78
N LYS A 67 8.88 5.17 -28.47
CA LYS A 67 9.25 4.57 -29.76
C LYS A 67 9.81 3.16 -29.61
N GLU A 68 10.62 2.94 -28.59
CA GLU A 68 11.25 1.64 -28.33
C GLU A 68 10.40 0.72 -27.44
N ARG A 69 9.23 1.20 -26.98
CA ARG A 69 8.31 0.49 -26.06
C ARG A 69 9.00 0.02 -24.79
N VAL A 70 9.93 0.83 -24.26
CA VAL A 70 10.58 0.61 -22.97
C VAL A 70 10.01 1.56 -21.92
N SER A 71 10.12 1.19 -20.64
CA SER A 71 9.70 2.07 -19.56
C SER A 71 10.69 3.22 -19.37
N LEU A 72 10.19 4.36 -18.90
CA LEU A 72 11.05 5.49 -18.52
C LEU A 72 12.00 5.10 -17.39
N ASP A 73 11.55 4.25 -16.47
CA ASP A 73 12.36 3.76 -15.35
C ASP A 73 13.52 2.88 -15.82
N TRP A 74 13.27 1.98 -16.78
CA TRP A 74 14.34 1.18 -17.39
C TRP A 74 15.31 2.08 -18.16
N LEU A 75 14.81 3.11 -18.84
CA LEU A 75 15.65 4.08 -19.54
C LEU A 75 16.39 5.03 -18.59
N ALA A 76 15.91 5.29 -17.39
CA ALA A 76 16.55 6.18 -16.41
C ALA A 76 17.54 5.44 -15.49
N TYR A 77 17.13 4.30 -14.92
CA TYR A 77 17.84 3.63 -13.84
C TYR A 77 18.38 2.24 -14.18
N GLY A 78 18.07 1.68 -15.36
CA GLY A 78 18.55 0.36 -15.78
C GLY A 78 17.94 -0.80 -14.98
N SER A 79 17.33 -0.51 -13.83
CA SER A 79 16.40 -1.37 -13.16
C SER A 79 15.22 -1.57 -14.10
N ALA A 80 15.17 -2.74 -14.72
CA ALA A 80 13.90 -3.33 -15.08
C ALA A 80 13.15 -3.52 -13.76
N SER A 81 12.49 -2.46 -13.26
CA SER A 81 11.34 -2.68 -12.41
C SER A 81 10.47 -3.58 -13.26
N THR A 82 10.28 -4.80 -12.77
CA THR A 82 9.51 -5.89 -13.38
C THR A 82 8.04 -5.50 -13.36
N THR A 83 7.73 -4.37 -13.95
CA THR A 83 6.40 -3.90 -14.21
C THR A 83 6.04 -4.53 -15.54
N THR A 84 5.29 -5.63 -15.43
CA THR A 84 4.73 -6.45 -16.51
C THR A 84 5.63 -7.58 -17.04
N LYS A 85 5.72 -8.67 -16.27
CA LYS A 85 5.23 -9.99 -16.72
C LYS A 85 5.26 -11.00 -15.57
N THR A 86 4.07 -11.52 -15.29
CA THR A 86 3.81 -12.86 -14.76
C THR A 86 4.82 -13.88 -15.30
N THR A 87 5.63 -14.49 -14.41
CA THR A 87 5.80 -15.94 -14.26
C THR A 87 6.74 -16.24 -13.10
N ASN A 88 6.22 -17.05 -12.18
CA ASN A 88 6.88 -17.88 -11.17
C ASN A 88 8.42 -18.05 -11.30
N HIS A 89 9.17 -17.58 -10.31
CA HIS A 89 10.09 -18.42 -9.53
C HIS A 89 10.51 -17.67 -8.24
N ASP A 90 10.77 -18.45 -7.20
CA ASP A 90 11.03 -18.13 -5.79
C ASP A 90 11.88 -16.91 -5.47
N LEU A 91 11.50 -16.20 -4.40
CA LEU A 91 12.40 -15.63 -3.40
C LEU A 91 11.62 -15.33 -2.09
N GLY A 92 11.99 -16.04 -1.01
CA GLY A 92 11.95 -15.58 0.40
C GLY A 92 10.61 -15.43 1.11
N GLU A 93 10.47 -16.05 2.28
CA GLU A 93 9.24 -16.04 3.11
C GLU A 93 8.73 -14.65 3.53
N ALA A 94 9.58 -13.63 3.59
CA ALA A 94 9.18 -12.23 3.81
C ALA A 94 8.37 -11.63 2.63
N ALA A 95 8.54 -12.15 1.41
CA ALA A 95 7.77 -11.72 0.24
C ALA A 95 6.35 -12.31 0.24
N LYS A 96 6.05 -13.37 1.02
CA LYS A 96 4.72 -14.00 1.04
C LYS A 96 3.66 -13.08 1.66
N GLU A 97 3.99 -12.35 2.72
CA GLU A 97 3.09 -11.35 3.33
C GLU A 97 2.85 -10.14 2.41
N HIS A 98 3.92 -9.58 1.83
CA HIS A 98 3.80 -8.45 0.90
C HIS A 98 3.08 -8.85 -0.40
N LYS A 99 3.28 -10.08 -0.89
CA LYS A 99 2.55 -10.62 -2.06
C LYS A 99 1.10 -10.93 -1.73
N ALA A 100 0.78 -11.41 -0.52
CA ALA A 100 -0.60 -11.65 -0.09
C ALA A 100 -1.37 -10.32 0.05
N LYS A 101 -0.75 -9.30 0.67
CA LYS A 101 -1.32 -7.96 0.74
C LYS A 101 -1.49 -7.35 -0.65
N GLY A 102 -0.47 -7.48 -1.50
CA GLY A 102 -0.51 -7.07 -2.91
C GLY A 102 -1.62 -7.73 -3.72
N LYS A 103 -1.85 -9.04 -3.49
CA LYS A 103 -2.95 -9.81 -4.10
C LYS A 103 -4.32 -9.35 -3.62
N LEU A 104 -4.46 -9.04 -2.32
CA LEU A 104 -5.73 -8.55 -1.78
C LEU A 104 -6.04 -7.15 -2.30
N THR A 105 -5.04 -6.28 -2.34
CA THR A 105 -5.19 -4.94 -2.93
C THR A 105 -5.52 -5.00 -4.41
N SER A 106 -4.92 -5.92 -5.17
CA SER A 106 -5.24 -6.07 -6.59
C SER A 106 -6.63 -6.65 -6.82
N ALA A 107 -7.07 -7.61 -5.99
CA ALA A 107 -8.44 -8.10 -6.02
C ALA A 107 -9.45 -7.01 -5.65
N TRP A 108 -9.15 -6.19 -4.63
CA TRP A 108 -10.00 -5.08 -4.21
C TRP A 108 -10.12 -4.00 -5.28
N LEU A 109 -9.01 -3.63 -5.94
CA LEU A 109 -9.02 -2.70 -7.06
C LEU A 109 -9.76 -3.29 -8.27
N ALA A 110 -9.59 -4.58 -8.57
CA ALA A 110 -10.32 -5.23 -9.64
C ALA A 110 -11.83 -5.26 -9.38
N VAL A 111 -12.24 -5.47 -8.13
CA VAL A 111 -13.65 -5.35 -7.74
C VAL A 111 -14.12 -3.91 -7.92
N LEU A 112 -13.35 -2.93 -7.43
CA LEU A 112 -13.67 -1.51 -7.52
C LEU A 112 -13.84 -1.04 -8.98
N ASP A 113 -12.93 -1.45 -9.86
CA ASP A 113 -12.94 -1.13 -11.29
C ASP A 113 -14.08 -1.83 -12.05
N SER A 114 -14.64 -2.90 -11.49
CA SER A 114 -15.73 -3.65 -12.11
C SER A 114 -17.14 -3.12 -11.79
N LEU A 115 -17.26 -2.25 -10.78
CA LEU A 115 -18.55 -1.67 -10.40
C LEU A 115 -18.93 -0.52 -11.34
N ASP A 116 -20.21 -0.42 -11.65
CA ASP A 116 -20.74 0.77 -12.33
C ASP A 116 -20.87 1.96 -11.36
N GLU A 117 -21.13 3.17 -11.89
CA GLU A 117 -21.25 4.38 -11.06
C GLU A 117 -22.38 4.25 -10.02
N ASN A 118 -23.47 3.54 -10.33
CA ASN A 118 -24.60 3.40 -9.40
C ASN A 118 -24.24 2.47 -8.24
N GLU A 119 -23.56 1.36 -8.54
CA GLU A 119 -23.09 0.36 -7.60
C GLU A 119 -21.96 0.91 -6.73
N ALA A 120 -21.02 1.65 -7.31
CA ALA A 120 -19.97 2.36 -6.58
C ALA A 120 -20.56 3.38 -5.59
N GLN A 121 -21.56 4.16 -6.03
CA GLN A 121 -22.28 5.09 -5.17
C GLN A 121 -23.10 4.39 -4.08
N ALA A 122 -23.67 3.22 -4.36
CA ALA A 122 -24.37 2.41 -3.35
C ALA A 122 -23.37 1.88 -2.29
N LEU A 123 -22.23 1.35 -2.74
CA LEU A 123 -21.16 0.88 -1.86
C LEU A 123 -20.61 2.00 -0.97
N LEU A 124 -20.32 3.16 -1.56
CA LEU A 124 -19.82 4.31 -0.81
C LEU A 124 -20.83 4.80 0.23
N ARG A 125 -22.13 4.82 -0.11
CA ARG A 125 -23.21 5.15 0.85
C ARG A 125 -23.25 4.17 2.02
N VAL A 126 -23.08 2.88 1.77
CA VAL A 126 -23.06 1.87 2.85
C VAL A 126 -21.84 2.07 3.75
N ILE A 127 -20.65 2.26 3.16
CA ILE A 127 -19.42 2.50 3.91
C ILE A 127 -19.54 3.77 4.76
N HIS A 128 -20.00 4.87 4.16
CA HIS A 128 -20.22 6.12 4.89
C HIS A 128 -21.25 5.97 5.99
N LYS A 129 -22.42 5.36 5.72
CA LYS A 129 -23.46 5.18 6.73
C LYS A 129 -22.94 4.35 7.90
N LYS A 130 -22.25 3.24 7.64
CA LYS A 130 -21.67 2.40 8.70
C LYS A 130 -20.54 3.08 9.46
N GLY A 131 -19.70 3.86 8.79
CA GLY A 131 -18.66 4.66 9.44
C GLY A 131 -19.24 5.77 10.32
N VAL A 132 -20.21 6.54 9.79
CA VAL A 132 -20.91 7.60 10.52
C VAL A 132 -21.70 7.03 11.69
N ASP A 133 -22.43 5.93 11.51
CA ASP A 133 -23.14 5.24 12.59
C ASP A 133 -22.17 4.87 13.74
N GLY A 134 -20.97 4.38 13.41
CA GLY A 134 -19.93 4.07 14.39
C GLY A 134 -19.39 5.31 15.12
N ILE A 135 -19.13 6.40 14.38
CA ILE A 135 -18.65 7.66 14.97
C ILE A 135 -19.73 8.29 15.85
N VAL A 136 -20.99 8.30 15.40
CA VAL A 136 -22.14 8.81 16.16
C VAL A 136 -22.37 7.95 17.40
N GLN A 137 -22.22 6.63 17.30
CA GLN A 137 -22.29 5.75 18.47
C GLN A 137 -21.20 6.09 19.46
N VAL A 138 -19.94 6.27 19.05
CA VAL A 138 -18.84 6.69 19.94
C VAL A 138 -19.09 8.08 20.53
N ALA A 139 -19.64 9.02 19.76
CA ALA A 139 -19.92 10.38 20.20
C ALA A 139 -21.14 10.48 21.13
N ALA A 140 -22.14 9.63 20.94
CA ALA A 140 -23.33 9.52 21.78
C ALA A 140 -23.10 8.60 22.99
N ALA A 141 -22.07 7.77 22.96
CA ALA A 141 -21.69 6.91 24.06
C ALA A 141 -21.02 7.73 25.17
N ASN A 142 -21.29 7.35 26.41
CA ASN A 142 -20.74 8.05 27.56
C ASN A 142 -19.22 7.82 27.63
N SER A 143 -18.49 8.65 28.40
CA SER A 143 -17.03 8.50 28.57
C SER A 143 -16.61 7.08 29.00
N LEU A 144 -17.49 6.38 29.70
CA LEU A 144 -17.33 4.98 30.12
C LEU A 144 -17.30 4.00 28.92
N ASP A 145 -18.19 4.17 27.95
CA ASP A 145 -18.32 3.28 26.79
C ASP A 145 -17.13 3.42 25.83
N ILE A 146 -16.62 4.65 25.69
CA ILE A 146 -15.38 4.92 24.94
C ILE A 146 -14.20 4.25 25.64
N GLY A 147 -14.13 4.32 26.97
CA GLY A 147 -13.13 3.61 27.77
C GLY A 147 -13.21 2.09 27.62
N LEU A 148 -14.43 1.53 27.60
CA LEU A 148 -14.67 0.10 27.37
C LEU A 148 -14.26 -0.34 25.96
N LEU A 149 -14.46 0.48 24.93
CA LEU A 149 -14.04 0.19 23.56
C LEU A 149 -12.51 0.17 23.41
N GLN A 150 -11.79 1.01 24.15
CA GLN A 150 -10.33 1.15 24.10
C GLN A 150 -9.59 0.13 24.98
N LEU A 151 -10.28 -0.62 25.84
CA LEU A 151 -9.67 -1.63 26.69
C LEU A 151 -9.02 -2.78 25.88
N PRO A 152 -7.87 -3.31 26.31
CA PRO A 152 -7.27 -4.51 25.75
C PRO A 152 -8.24 -5.70 25.81
N THR A 153 -8.11 -6.63 24.86
CA THR A 153 -8.99 -7.80 24.74
C THR A 153 -9.04 -8.63 26.03
N GLU A 154 -7.90 -8.80 26.69
CA GLU A 154 -7.77 -9.54 27.96
C GLU A 154 -8.63 -8.94 29.09
N GLU A 155 -8.69 -7.60 29.16
CA GLU A 155 -9.43 -6.90 30.21
C GLU A 155 -10.94 -6.88 29.92
N LYS A 156 -11.31 -6.84 28.63
CA LYS A 156 -12.70 -7.04 28.19
C LYS A 156 -13.21 -8.44 28.53
N GLU A 157 -12.41 -9.47 28.30
CA GLU A 157 -12.74 -10.85 28.63
C GLU A 157 -12.91 -11.05 30.15
N ARG A 158 -12.02 -10.47 30.96
CA ARG A 158 -12.18 -10.46 32.43
C ARG A 158 -13.44 -9.75 32.89
N LEU A 159 -13.76 -8.59 32.32
CA LEU A 159 -14.97 -7.85 32.67
C LEU A 159 -16.24 -8.61 32.28
N MET A 160 -16.26 -9.29 31.12
CA MET A 160 -17.37 -10.17 30.74
C MET A 160 -17.53 -11.34 31.72
N ALA A 161 -16.44 -12.02 32.07
CA ALA A 161 -16.47 -13.13 33.03
C ALA A 161 -16.95 -12.69 34.42
N LEU A 162 -16.54 -11.50 34.88
CA LEU A 162 -16.95 -10.94 36.17
C LEU A 162 -18.42 -10.51 36.16
N HIS A 163 -18.91 -9.96 35.05
CA HIS A 163 -20.33 -9.64 34.88
C HIS A 163 -21.20 -10.90 34.86
N GLU A 164 -20.79 -11.96 34.16
CA GLU A 164 -21.49 -13.25 34.16
C GLU A 164 -21.51 -13.89 35.54
N ALA A 165 -20.38 -13.88 36.27
CA ALA A 165 -20.31 -14.38 37.63
C ALA A 165 -21.21 -13.59 38.59
N LYS A 166 -21.28 -12.26 38.44
CA LYS A 166 -22.12 -11.39 39.27
C LYS A 166 -23.60 -11.52 38.95
N LYS A 167 -23.96 -11.75 37.68
CA LYS A 167 -25.33 -12.04 37.26
C LYS A 167 -25.80 -13.40 37.81
N GLY A 168 -24.95 -14.43 37.72
CA GLY A 168 -25.24 -15.75 38.31
C GLY A 168 -25.39 -15.75 39.83
N ALA A 169 -24.71 -14.84 40.55
CA ALA A 169 -24.85 -14.70 42.00
C ALA A 169 -26.09 -13.88 42.43
N SER A 170 -26.61 -13.01 41.58
CA SER A 170 -27.79 -12.17 41.89
C SER A 170 -29.12 -12.87 41.63
N GLU A 171 -29.16 -13.88 40.74
CA GLU A 171 -30.37 -14.65 40.45
C GLU A 171 -30.64 -15.76 41.49
N SER A 172 -29.69 -16.09 42.38
CA SER A 172 -29.84 -17.14 43.40
C SER A 172 -30.36 -16.66 44.77
N CYS A 173 -30.62 -15.36 44.94
CA CYS A 173 -31.02 -14.80 46.24
C CYS A 173 -32.50 -14.36 46.32
N VAL A 174 -33.27 -14.51 45.23
CA VAL A 174 -34.70 -14.16 45.23
C VAL A 174 -35.53 -15.37 44.87
N GLU A 175 -35.65 -16.31 45.81
CA GLU A 175 -36.87 -17.10 45.96
C GLU A 175 -37.04 -17.56 47.41
N ASN A 176 -37.94 -16.83 48.08
CA ASN A 176 -38.88 -17.27 49.11
C ASN A 176 -38.37 -17.49 50.54
N ASN A 177 -38.41 -16.39 51.30
CA ASN A 177 -38.71 -16.45 52.73
C ASN A 177 -39.86 -15.46 53.01
N SER A 178 -40.89 -15.92 53.76
CA SER A 178 -42.15 -15.25 54.18
C SER A 178 -43.36 -15.95 53.53
N VAL A 179 -44.25 -16.69 54.21
CA VAL A 179 -44.86 -16.50 55.54
C VAL A 179 -45.25 -17.88 56.11
N ASP A 180 -44.80 -18.19 57.33
CA ASP A 180 -45.54 -19.08 58.25
C ASP A 180 -46.01 -18.18 59.40
N GLU A 181 -47.31 -17.94 59.48
CA GLU A 181 -47.94 -17.56 60.74
C GLU A 181 -49.45 -17.83 60.69
N SER A 182 -49.86 -18.76 61.54
CA SER A 182 -51.11 -18.72 62.32
C SER A 182 -52.43 -19.04 61.61
N GLN A 183 -52.81 -20.33 61.61
CA GLN A 183 -54.18 -20.71 61.96
C GLN A 183 -54.23 -21.98 62.82
N LYS A 184 -54.37 -21.77 64.13
CA LYS A 184 -54.75 -22.78 65.14
C LYS A 184 -55.97 -22.26 65.91
N LYS A 185 -57.17 -22.75 65.56
CA LYS A 185 -58.39 -22.94 66.41
C LYS A 185 -59.60 -23.20 65.49
N ALA A 186 -60.19 -24.39 65.52
CA ALA A 186 -61.21 -24.88 66.48
C ALA A 186 -62.64 -24.52 66.03
N GLY A 187 -63.45 -25.56 65.80
CA GLY A 187 -64.86 -25.48 65.40
C GLY A 187 -65.25 -26.73 64.63
#